data_AF-A0A967L0D5-F1
#
_entry.id   AF-A0A967L0D5-F1
#
_cell.length_a   1.000
_cell.length_b   1.000
_cell.length_c   1.000
_cell.angle_alpha   90.00
_cell.angle_beta   90.00
_cell.angle_gamma   90.00
#
_symmetry.space_group_name_H-M   'P 1'
#
loop_
_entity.id
_entity.type
_entity.pdbx_description
1 polymer ?
#
loop_
_entity_poly.entity_id
_entity_poly.type
_entity_poly.pdbx_seq_one_letter_code
_entity_poly.pdbx_strand_id
1 'polypeptide(L)'
;PGVNTAIVAVLIALTFMIINIRGTKETGAIQNFLATALIIMLVIFVVSGFIHGFRPDAFKSWTPKGVMPIFTTVSYIYVCYMGFEIITTLSGEIRKPEKNIVRSMVLAFTISTLIYCVVT
;
A
#
# COMPACT_ATOMS: atom_id res chain seq x y z
N PRO A 1 -0.17 4.97 28.16
CA PRO A 1 0.53 4.33 29.30
C PRO A 1 1.58 3.31 28.83
N GLY A 2 2.86 3.62 29.08
CA GLY A 2 3.86 2.63 29.50
C GLY A 2 4.85 2.05 28.49
N VAL A 3 4.55 1.99 27.19
CA VAL A 3 5.45 1.28 26.26
C VAL A 3 6.36 2.27 25.53
N ASN A 4 7.68 2.14 25.72
CA ASN A 4 8.67 2.93 25.00
C ASN A 4 8.63 2.57 23.50
N THR A 5 8.26 3.53 22.66
CA THR A 5 8.10 3.36 21.21
C THR A 5 9.37 2.86 20.54
N ALA A 6 10.55 3.23 21.06
CA ALA A 6 11.83 2.74 20.55
C ALA A 6 11.99 1.23 20.79
N ILE A 7 11.58 0.73 21.96
CA ILE A 7 11.65 -0.70 22.28
C ILE A 7 10.71 -1.50 21.36
N VAL A 8 9.50 -1.01 21.12
CA VAL A 8 8.55 -1.64 20.19
C VAL A 8 9.09 -1.66 18.77
N ALA A 9 9.64 -0.54 18.29
CA ALA A 9 10.24 -0.46 16.97
C ALA A 9 11.39 -1.45 16.79
N VAL A 10 12.29 -1.55 17.79
CA VAL A 10 13.40 -2.51 17.78
C VAL A 10 12.90 -3.96 17.78
N LEU A 11 11.90 -4.29 18.60
CA LEU A 11 11.31 -5.63 18.65
C LEU A 11 10.66 -6.03 17.31
N ILE A 12 9.90 -5.12 16.69
CA ILE A 12 9.32 -5.33 15.37
C ILE A 12 10.42 -5.52 14.34
N ALA A 13 11.42 -4.64 14.31
CA ALA A 13 12.54 -4.73 13.37
C ALA A 13 13.31 -6.05 13.48
N LEU A 14 13.62 -6.49 14.71
CA LEU A 14 14.27 -7.78 14.96
C LEU A 14 13.40 -8.96 14.48
N THR A 15 12.09 -8.90 14.72
CA THR A 15 11.14 -9.93 14.26
C THR A 15 11.16 -10.04 12.74
N PHE A 16 11.04 -8.91 12.03
CA PHE A 16 11.10 -8.87 10.57
C PHE A 16 12.47 -9.32 10.06
N MET A 17 13.57 -8.94 10.72
CA MET A 17 14.92 -9.39 10.37
C MET A 17 15.05 -10.91 10.44
N ILE A 18 14.58 -11.54 11.53
CA ILE A 18 14.60 -12.99 11.70
C ILE A 18 13.78 -13.69 10.61
N ILE A 19 12.61 -13.15 10.28
CA ILE A 19 11.75 -13.68 9.19
C ILE A 19 12.48 -13.60 7.84
N ASN A 20 13.17 -12.49 7.56
CA ASN A 20 13.90 -12.29 6.30
C ASN A 20 15.10 -13.24 6.17
N ILE A 21 15.75 -13.61 7.28
CA ILE A 21 16.91 -14.53 7.27
C ILE A 21 16.50 -15.99 6.98
N ARG A 22 15.26 -16.39 7.28
CA ARG A 22 14.80 -17.80 7.16
C ARG A 22 14.55 -18.29 5.72
N GLY A 23 14.70 -17.42 4.72
CA GLY A 23 14.75 -17.81 3.30
C GLY A 23 13.59 -17.26 2.46
N THR A 24 13.91 -16.87 1.22
CA THR A 24 13.04 -16.11 0.30
C THR A 24 11.71 -16.79 -0.04
N LYS A 25 11.65 -18.14 -0.06
CA LYS A 25 10.40 -18.88 -0.32
C LYS A 25 9.35 -18.70 0.78
N GLU A 26 9.76 -18.77 2.05
CA GLU A 26 8.85 -18.58 3.19
C GLU A 26 8.50 -17.09 3.36
N THR A 27 9.45 -16.19 3.09
CA THR A 27 9.23 -14.74 3.11
C THR A 27 8.18 -14.30 2.07
N GLY A 28 8.18 -14.89 0.88
CA GLY A 28 7.20 -14.58 -0.17
C GLY A 28 5.76 -14.95 0.22
N ALA A 29 5.56 -16.06 0.94
CA ALA A 29 4.23 -16.46 1.43
C ALA A 29 3.69 -15.48 2.48
N ILE A 30 4.55 -15.06 3.42
CA ILE A 30 4.20 -14.05 4.44
C ILE A 30 3.88 -12.71 3.78
N GLN A 31 4.66 -12.28 2.80
CA GLN A 31 4.40 -11.03 2.08
C GLN A 31 3.05 -11.07 1.34
N ASN A 32 2.74 -12.17 0.66
CA ASN A 32 1.44 -12.34 0.01
C ASN A 32 0.29 -12.32 1.03
N PHE A 33 0.46 -12.94 2.20
CA PHE A 33 -0.53 -12.91 3.27
C PHE A 33 -0.77 -11.48 3.77
N LEU A 34 0.30 -10.74 4.08
CA LEU A 34 0.21 -9.35 4.54
C LEU A 34 -0.44 -8.44 3.50
N ALA A 35 -0.05 -8.57 2.23
CA ALA A 35 -0.64 -7.79 1.14
C ALA A 35 -2.14 -8.08 0.98
N THR A 36 -2.52 -9.37 1.03
CA THR A 36 -3.92 -9.78 0.93
C THR A 36 -4.74 -9.26 2.11
N ALA A 37 -4.22 -9.37 3.34
CA ALA A 37 -4.87 -8.84 4.53
C ALA A 37 -5.08 -7.32 4.45
N LEU A 38 -4.09 -6.58 3.94
CA LEU A 38 -4.18 -5.15 3.73
C LEU A 38 -5.28 -4.79 2.70
N ILE A 39 -5.34 -5.50 1.58
CA ILE A 39 -6.38 -5.29 0.56
C ILE A 39 -7.77 -5.56 1.16
N ILE A 40 -7.93 -6.65 1.92
CA ILE A 40 -9.20 -6.97 2.59
C ILE A 40 -9.61 -5.84 3.54
N MET A 41 -8.67 -5.35 4.35
CA MET A 41 -8.93 -4.26 5.28
C MET A 41 -9.36 -2.97 4.55
N LEU A 42 -8.72 -2.65 3.41
CA LEU A 42 -9.10 -1.52 2.59
C LEU A 42 -10.50 -1.68 1.97
N VAL A 43 -10.84 -2.87 1.49
CA VAL A 43 -12.19 -3.15 0.97
C VAL A 43 -13.23 -2.96 2.06
N ILE A 44 -13.00 -3.48 3.27
CA ILE A 44 -13.91 -3.29 4.41
C ILE A 44 -14.06 -1.80 4.74
N PHE A 45 -12.95 -1.06 4.76
CA PHE A 45 -12.95 0.38 5.03
C PHE A 45 -13.79 1.14 4.00
N VAL A 46 -13.56 0.88 2.71
CA VAL A 46 -14.30 1.49 1.60
C VAL A 46 -15.79 1.19 1.70
N VAL A 47 -16.16 -0.09 1.87
CA VAL A 47 -17.57 -0.50 1.96
C VAL A 47 -18.25 0.17 3.16
N SER A 48 -17.59 0.20 4.32
CA SER A 48 -18.11 0.87 5.50
C SER A 48 -18.29 2.37 5.28
N GLY A 49 -17.33 3.02 4.60
CA GLY A 49 -17.40 4.43 4.21
C GLY A 49 -18.58 4.72 3.29
N PHE A 50 -18.85 3.87 2.30
CA PHE A 50 -20.03 4.01 1.44
C PHE A 50 -21.36 3.80 2.19
N ILE A 51 -21.44 2.84 3.11
CA ILE A 51 -22.69 2.54 3.83
C ILE A 51 -23.00 3.60 4.90
N HIS A 52 -22.00 4.02 5.68
CA HIS A 52 -22.21 4.85 6.87
C HIS A 52 -21.76 6.31 6.71
N GLY A 53 -20.86 6.58 5.77
CA GLY A 53 -20.15 7.86 5.66
C GLY A 53 -20.40 8.62 4.36
N PHE A 54 -21.22 8.09 3.44
CA PHE A 54 -21.42 8.72 2.14
C PHE A 54 -22.21 10.02 2.26
N ARG A 55 -21.55 11.15 1.93
CA ARG A 55 -22.14 12.50 2.00
C ARG A 55 -22.08 13.14 0.61
N PRO A 56 -23.19 13.14 -0.16
CA PRO A 56 -23.22 13.70 -1.52
C PRO A 56 -22.77 15.16 -1.61
N ASP A 57 -23.03 15.93 -0.55
CA ASP A 57 -22.64 17.35 -0.48
C ASP A 57 -21.13 17.58 -0.37
N ALA A 58 -20.35 16.56 0.02
CA ALA A 58 -18.89 16.65 0.09
C ALA A 58 -18.25 16.94 -1.27
N PHE A 59 -18.92 16.56 -2.37
CA PHE A 59 -18.42 16.75 -3.73
C PHE A 59 -18.81 18.11 -4.36
N LYS A 60 -19.69 18.90 -3.71
CA LYS A 60 -20.16 20.18 -4.26
C LYS A 60 -19.07 21.26 -4.32
N SER A 61 -18.09 21.18 -3.42
CA SER A 61 -16.94 22.08 -3.41
C SER A 61 -15.68 21.23 -3.51
N TRP A 62 -15.13 21.10 -4.72
CA TRP A 62 -13.92 20.31 -4.99
C TRP A 62 -12.67 20.95 -4.35
N THR A 63 -12.61 22.29 -4.28
CA THR A 63 -11.45 23.02 -3.74
C THR A 63 -11.82 24.00 -2.63
N PRO A 64 -12.44 23.53 -1.52
CA PRO A 64 -12.94 24.42 -0.46
C PRO A 64 -11.81 25.15 0.28
N LYS A 65 -10.59 24.60 0.22
CA LYS A 65 -9.36 25.19 0.80
C LYS A 65 -8.42 25.77 -0.27
N GLY A 66 -8.91 25.97 -1.50
CA GLY A 66 -8.10 26.38 -2.65
C GLY A 66 -7.28 25.24 -3.26
N VAL A 67 -6.43 25.55 -4.25
CA VAL A 67 -5.63 24.56 -5.00
C VAL A 67 -4.30 24.21 -4.35
N MET A 68 -3.75 25.10 -3.51
CA MET A 68 -2.45 24.89 -2.87
C MET A 68 -2.41 23.59 -2.02
N PRO A 69 -3.45 23.25 -1.23
CA PRO A 69 -3.49 22.01 -0.47
C PRO A 69 -3.38 20.73 -1.31
N ILE A 70 -3.80 20.78 -2.58
CA ILE A 70 -3.73 19.62 -3.49
C ILE A 70 -2.26 19.19 -3.67
N PHE A 71 -1.34 20.13 -3.86
CA PHE A 71 0.08 19.83 -4.05
C PHE A 71 0.72 19.20 -2.80
N THR A 72 0.34 19.66 -1.61
CA THR A 72 0.75 19.00 -0.36
C THR A 72 0.20 17.58 -0.25
N THR A 73 -1.08 17.35 -0.58
CA THR A 73 -1.66 15.99 -0.56
C THR A 73 -0.99 15.06 -1.57
N VAL A 74 -0.69 15.55 -2.78
CA VAL A 74 0.06 14.79 -3.80
C VAL A 74 1.43 14.36 -3.28
N SER A 75 2.10 15.20 -2.49
CA SER A 75 3.40 14.87 -1.89
C SER A 75 3.30 13.69 -0.90
N TYR A 76 2.24 13.64 -0.11
CA TYR A 76 1.99 12.50 0.78
C TYR A 76 1.68 11.22 -0.01
N ILE A 77 0.84 11.33 -1.04
CA ILE A 77 0.44 10.19 -1.88
C ILE A 77 1.64 9.62 -2.64
N TYR A 78 2.59 10.46 -3.09
CA TYR A 78 3.78 10.01 -3.82
C TYR A 78 4.58 8.93 -3.07
N VAL A 79 4.75 9.08 -1.75
CA VAL A 79 5.48 8.11 -0.92
C VAL A 79 4.80 6.73 -0.94
N CYS A 80 3.48 6.69 -1.09
CA CYS A 80 2.71 5.45 -1.15
C CYS A 80 2.89 4.67 -2.47
N TYR A 81 3.43 5.30 -3.51
CA TYR A 81 3.81 4.64 -4.77
C TYR A 81 5.29 4.23 -4.80
N MET A 82 6.06 4.45 -3.74
CA MET A 82 7.44 3.97 -3.66
C MET A 82 7.45 2.43 -3.50
N GLY A 83 8.38 1.74 -4.17
CA GLY A 83 8.54 0.28 -4.03
C GLY A 83 8.22 -0.54 -5.28
N PHE A 84 7.69 0.06 -6.36
CA PHE A 84 7.57 -0.65 -7.65
C PHE A 84 8.93 -1.05 -8.22
N GLU A 85 10.02 -0.37 -7.84
CA GLU A 85 11.38 -0.76 -8.25
C GLU A 85 11.75 -2.18 -7.80
N ILE A 86 11.15 -2.68 -6.71
CA ILE A 86 11.41 -4.01 -6.15
C ILE A 86 11.00 -5.12 -7.14
N ILE A 87 10.00 -4.86 -7.98
CA ILE A 87 9.53 -5.82 -9.00
C ILE A 87 10.65 -6.12 -10.01
N THR A 88 11.51 -5.14 -10.31
CA THR A 88 12.62 -5.31 -11.26
C THR A 88 13.83 -6.02 -10.66
N THR A 89 14.14 -5.75 -9.38
CA THR A 89 15.26 -6.38 -8.68
C THR A 89 15.03 -7.86 -8.43
N LEU A 90 13.76 -8.31 -8.36
CA LEU A 90 13.39 -9.73 -8.22
C LEU A 90 13.18 -10.46 -9.57
N SER A 91 13.61 -9.86 -10.68
CA SER A 91 13.38 -10.39 -12.03
C SER A 91 13.91 -11.82 -12.27
N GLY A 92 14.98 -12.21 -11.58
CA GLY A 92 15.57 -13.55 -11.67
C GLY A 92 14.71 -14.69 -11.08
N GLU A 93 13.76 -14.37 -10.19
CA GLU A 93 12.87 -15.37 -9.58
C GLU A 93 11.50 -15.48 -10.30
N ILE A 94 11.23 -14.56 -11.24
CA ILE A 94 9.95 -14.47 -11.95
C ILE A 94 9.96 -15.40 -13.17
N ARG A 95 8.94 -16.26 -13.27
CA ARG A 95 8.71 -17.05 -14.50
C ARG A 95 8.34 -16.12 -15.65
N LYS A 96 9.03 -16.20 -16.79
CA LYS A 96 8.80 -15.35 -17.98
C LYS A 96 8.87 -13.84 -17.67
N PRO A 97 10.03 -13.34 -17.20
CA PRO A 97 10.17 -11.98 -16.68
C PRO A 97 9.81 -10.90 -17.70
N GLU A 98 10.14 -11.09 -18.98
CA GLU A 98 9.87 -10.13 -20.07
C GLU A 98 8.41 -9.67 -20.15
N LYS A 99 7.47 -10.60 -19.93
CA LYS A 99 6.03 -10.29 -19.98
C LYS A 99 5.44 -10.05 -18.60
N ASN A 100 5.90 -10.80 -17.60
CA ASN A 100 5.28 -10.76 -16.29
C ASN A 100 5.70 -9.55 -15.46
N ILE A 101 6.93 -9.04 -15.60
CA ILE A 101 7.34 -7.80 -14.91
C ILE A 101 6.48 -6.63 -15.38
N VAL A 102 6.36 -6.46 -16.70
CA VAL A 102 5.56 -5.37 -17.29
C VAL A 102 4.09 -5.49 -16.88
N ARG A 103 3.51 -6.69 -16.96
CA ARG A 103 2.11 -6.92 -16.55
C ARG A 103 1.90 -6.66 -15.06
N SER A 104 2.78 -7.15 -14.20
CA SER A 104 2.69 -6.94 -12.76
C SER A 104 2.79 -5.46 -12.39
N MET A 105 3.68 -4.70 -13.02
CA MET A 105 3.79 -3.25 -12.82
C MET A 105 2.50 -2.53 -13.19
N VAL A 106 1.98 -2.77 -14.40
CA VAL A 106 0.76 -2.12 -14.88
C VAL A 106 -0.44 -2.49 -14.00
N LEU A 107 -0.58 -3.77 -13.64
CA LEU A 107 -1.67 -4.24 -12.77
C LEU A 107 -1.56 -3.62 -11.38
N ALA A 108 -0.39 -3.67 -10.75
CA ALA A 108 -0.19 -3.14 -9.41
C ALA A 108 -0.45 -1.63 -9.38
N PHE A 109 0.05 -0.87 -10.35
CA PHE A 109 -0.19 0.57 -10.48
C PHE A 109 -1.68 0.90 -10.69
N THR A 110 -2.34 0.17 -11.59
CA THR A 110 -3.76 0.41 -11.90
C THR A 110 -4.64 0.11 -10.69
N ILE A 111 -4.40 -1.02 -10.03
CA ILE A 111 -5.16 -1.43 -8.84
C ILE A 111 -4.92 -0.45 -7.69
N SER A 112 -3.67 -0.08 -7.42
CA SER A 112 -3.36 0.87 -6.35
C SER A 112 -4.00 2.24 -6.59
N THR A 113 -3.97 2.72 -7.83
CA THR A 113 -4.60 3.99 -8.22
C THR A 113 -6.11 3.96 -7.98
N LEU A 114 -6.78 2.89 -8.42
CA LEU A 114 -8.22 2.73 -8.20
C LEU A 114 -8.58 2.70 -6.72
N ILE A 115 -7.83 1.94 -5.91
CA ILE A 115 -8.07 1.87 -4.47
C ILE A 115 -7.90 3.25 -3.84
N TYR A 116 -6.83 3.98 -4.18
CA TYR A 116 -6.60 5.33 -3.65
C TYR A 116 -7.71 6.31 -4.01
N CYS A 117 -8.18 6.30 -5.26
CA CYS A 117 -9.28 7.15 -5.71
C CYS A 117 -10.60 6.86 -4.99
N VAL A 118 -10.80 5.63 -4.53
CA VAL A 118 -12.03 5.22 -3.83
C VAL A 118 -11.94 5.48 -2.32
N VAL A 119 -10.74 5.39 -1.75
CA VAL A 119 -10.49 5.65 -0.32
C VAL A 119 -10.47 7.14 0.00
N THR A 120 -10.01 7.98 -0.93
CA THR A 120 -9.87 9.44 -0.76
C THR A 120 -11.15 10.16 -1.13
#